data_AF-A0A3B6V9N8-F1
#
_entry.id   AF-A0A3B6V9N8-F1
#
_cell.length_a   1.000
_cell.length_b   1.000
_cell.length_c   1.000
_cell.angle_alpha   90.00
_cell.angle_beta   90.00
_cell.angle_gamma   90.00
#
_symmetry.space_group_name_H-M   'P 1'
#
loop_
_entity.id
_entity.type
_entity.pdbx_description
1 polymer ?
#
loop_
_entity_poly.entity_id
_entity_poly.type
_entity_poly.pdbx_seq_one_letter_code
_entity_poly.pdbx_strand_id
1 'polypeptide(L)'
;MEHNAAITIFGIMSVFIVALVFYILSLVLGMIFKTRNIKKEEEIIKVVEESKTKEEDLIDDTELVAVITASISAYTGMSGNKFIITSIKESKTPIWGMVDRVNKLK
;
A
#
# COMPACT_ATOMS: atom_id res chain seq x y z
N MET A 1 -14.60 -33.11 42.79
CA MET A 1 -13.98 -31.82 42.40
C MET A 1 -12.69 -32.04 41.60
N GLU A 2 -11.94 -33.11 41.88
CA GLU A 2 -10.71 -33.53 41.18
C GLU A 2 -10.79 -33.58 39.64
N HIS A 3 -11.87 -34.13 39.07
CA HIS A 3 -11.96 -34.34 37.61
C HIS A 3 -12.06 -33.04 36.81
N ASN A 4 -12.68 -32.01 37.39
CA ASN A 4 -12.84 -30.71 36.73
C ASN A 4 -11.54 -29.90 36.80
N ALA A 5 -10.82 -30.01 37.91
CA ALA A 5 -9.51 -29.37 38.08
C ALA A 5 -8.47 -29.91 37.08
N ALA A 6 -8.46 -31.23 36.84
CA ALA A 6 -7.57 -31.85 35.86
C ALA A 6 -7.78 -31.27 34.45
N ILE A 7 -9.04 -31.15 34.00
CA ILE A 7 -9.37 -30.61 32.67
C ILE A 7 -8.89 -29.16 32.52
N THR A 8 -9.04 -28.33 33.56
CA THR A 8 -8.57 -26.94 33.54
C THR A 8 -7.05 -26.86 33.43
N ILE A 9 -6.33 -27.69 34.18
CA ILE A 9 -4.85 -27.76 34.12
C ILE A 9 -4.38 -28.22 32.74
N PHE A 10 -5.00 -29.24 32.16
CA PHE A 10 -4.68 -29.69 30.80
C PHE A 10 -5.00 -28.62 29.75
N GLY A 11 -6.11 -27.89 29.90
CA GLY A 11 -6.46 -26.78 29.01
C GLY A 11 -5.43 -25.66 29.05
N ILE A 12 -5.02 -25.24 30.25
CA ILE A 12 -3.98 -24.21 30.42
C ILE A 12 -2.64 -24.67 29.83
N MET A 13 -2.23 -25.91 30.10
CA MET A 13 -1.00 -26.49 29.56
C MET A 13 -1.01 -26.57 28.03
N SER A 14 -2.16 -26.92 27.42
CA SER A 14 -2.31 -26.97 25.96
C SER A 14 -2.06 -25.61 25.31
N VAL A 15 -2.57 -24.52 25.89
CA VAL A 15 -2.35 -23.16 25.37
C VAL A 15 -0.87 -22.79 25.38
N PHE A 16 -0.13 -23.14 26.44
CA PHE A 16 1.31 -22.91 26.50
C PHE A 16 2.09 -23.69 25.44
N ILE A 17 1.72 -24.94 25.18
CA ILE A 17 2.35 -25.77 24.16
C ILE A 17 2.12 -25.20 22.76
N VAL A 18 0.88 -24.81 22.44
CA VAL A 18 0.54 -24.21 21.15
C VAL A 18 1.26 -22.89 20.96
N ALA A 19 1.31 -22.02 21.98
CA ALA A 19 2.06 -20.77 21.93
C ALA A 19 3.57 -20.98 21.69
N LEU A 20 4.17 -22.00 22.33
CA LEU A 20 5.57 -22.35 22.13
C LEU A 20 5.85 -22.75 20.68
N VAL A 21 4.97 -23.56 20.08
CA VAL A 21 5.10 -23.98 18.68
C VAL A 21 5.00 -22.78 17.72
N PHE A 22 4.04 -21.88 17.93
CA PHE A 22 3.91 -20.66 17.13
C PHE A 22 5.12 -19.71 17.29
N TYR A 23 5.70 -19.63 18.48
CA TYR A 23 6.91 -18.85 18.73
C TYR A 23 8.11 -19.38 17.93
N ILE A 24 8.34 -20.70 17.97
CA ILE A 24 9.41 -21.34 17.19
C ILE A 24 9.19 -21.17 15.69
N LEU A 25 7.95 -21.34 15.22
CA LEU A 25 7.59 -21.14 13.81
C LEU A 25 7.89 -19.70 13.36
N SER A 26 7.56 -18.71 14.19
CA SER A 26 7.83 -17.29 13.91
C SER A 26 9.32 -16.97 13.81
N LEU A 27 10.16 -17.61 14.65
CA LEU A 27 11.61 -17.47 14.58
C LEU A 27 12.20 -18.05 13.29
N VAL A 28 11.75 -19.23 12.89
CA VAL A 28 12.20 -19.88 11.65
C VAL A 28 11.80 -19.06 10.42
N LEU A 29 10.56 -18.58 10.36
CA LEU A 29 10.11 -17.67 9.30
C LEU A 29 10.93 -16.38 9.30
N GLY A 30 11.14 -15.77 10.46
CA GLY A 30 11.95 -14.55 10.61
C GLY A 30 13.39 -14.70 10.07
N MET A 31 14.03 -15.85 10.30
CA MET A 31 15.37 -16.14 9.76
C MET A 31 15.37 -16.30 8.23
N ILE A 32 14.36 -16.96 7.67
CA ILE A 32 14.21 -17.13 6.22
C ILE A 32 13.98 -15.76 5.54
N PHE A 33 13.13 -14.91 6.12
CA PHE A 33 12.86 -13.57 5.58
C PHE A 33 14.04 -12.60 5.77
N LYS A 34 14.79 -12.68 6.87
CA LYS A 34 15.97 -11.82 7.11
C LYS A 34 17.07 -12.05 6.06
N THR A 35 17.25 -13.29 5.62
CA THR A 35 18.24 -13.66 4.60
C THR A 35 17.83 -13.17 3.19
N ARG A 36 16.53 -13.02 2.93
CA ARG A 36 16.01 -12.55 1.63
C ARG A 36 16.08 -11.03 1.43
N ASN A 37 16.20 -10.25 2.51
CA ASN A 37 16.27 -8.78 2.42
C ASN A 37 17.68 -8.27 2.11
N ILE A 38 18.74 -8.95 2.56
CA ILE A 38 20.13 -8.50 2.35
C ILE A 38 20.56 -8.65 0.88
N LYS A 39 20.12 -9.70 0.18
CA LYS A 39 20.49 -9.92 -1.23
C LYS A 39 19.67 -9.07 -2.23
N LYS A 40 18.60 -8.44 -1.77
CA LYS A 40 17.74 -7.60 -2.62
C LYS A 40 18.18 -6.13 -2.57
N GLU A 41 18.80 -5.69 -1.49
CA GLU A 41 19.09 -4.28 -1.25
C GLU A 41 20.24 -3.74 -2.12
N GLU A 42 21.24 -4.54 -2.47
CA GLU A 42 22.36 -4.09 -3.31
C GLU A 42 22.04 -4.05 -4.82
N GLU A 43 21.14 -4.91 -5.32
CA GLU A 43 20.68 -4.86 -6.71
C GLU A 43 19.59 -3.79 -6.94
N ILE A 44 18.78 -3.48 -5.92
CA ILE A 44 17.76 -2.44 -6.03
C ILE A 44 18.40 -1.05 -6.15
N ILE A 45 19.47 -0.75 -5.40
CA ILE A 45 20.06 0.60 -5.41
C ILE A 45 20.67 0.94 -6.78
N LYS A 46 21.28 -0.04 -7.46
CA LYS A 46 21.92 0.17 -8.78
C LYS A 46 20.91 0.25 -9.92
N VAL A 47 19.78 -0.47 -9.83
CA VAL A 47 18.68 -0.40 -10.81
C VAL A 47 17.85 0.87 -10.64
N VAL A 48 17.67 1.36 -9.41
CA VAL A 48 16.90 2.58 -9.12
C VAL A 48 17.58 3.85 -9.66
N GLU A 49 18.90 3.90 -9.74
CA GLU A 49 19.62 5.07 -10.24
C GLU A 49 19.61 5.17 -11.79
N GLU A 50 19.55 4.03 -12.49
CA GLU A 50 19.47 3.98 -13.96
C GLU A 50 18.02 4.07 -14.48
N SER A 51 17.01 3.58 -13.72
CA SER A 51 15.58 3.68 -14.04
C SER A 51 15.01 5.10 -13.88
N LYS A 52 15.53 5.91 -12.94
CA LYS A 52 14.99 7.25 -12.64
C LYS A 52 15.06 8.26 -13.80
N THR A 53 15.81 7.95 -14.86
CA THR A 53 15.93 8.83 -16.03
C THR A 53 15.07 8.37 -17.21
N LYS A 54 14.36 7.23 -17.15
CA LYS A 54 13.69 6.67 -18.35
C LYS A 54 12.33 6.00 -18.16
N GLU A 55 11.66 6.21 -17.04
CA GLU A 55 10.25 5.83 -16.89
C GLU A 55 9.38 7.08 -17.01
N GLU A 56 9.14 7.50 -18.27
CA GLU A 56 7.79 7.91 -18.61
C GLU A 56 6.93 6.66 -18.35
N ASP A 57 6.34 6.61 -17.17
CA ASP A 57 5.23 5.71 -16.87
C ASP A 57 4.15 6.08 -17.90
N LEU A 58 4.14 5.38 -19.03
CA LEU A 58 3.07 5.39 -20.02
C LEU A 58 1.86 4.71 -19.39
N ILE A 59 1.37 5.30 -18.29
CA ILE A 59 0.10 4.94 -17.69
C ILE A 59 -0.92 5.23 -18.77
N ASP A 60 -1.60 4.19 -19.23
CA ASP A 60 -2.67 4.30 -20.22
C ASP A 60 -3.89 4.97 -19.57
N ASP A 61 -3.83 6.29 -19.48
CA ASP A 61 -4.87 7.14 -18.91
C ASP A 61 -6.11 7.26 -19.82
N THR A 62 -6.24 6.42 -20.86
CA THR A 62 -7.38 6.47 -21.79
C THR A 62 -8.71 6.30 -21.07
N GLU A 63 -8.81 5.35 -20.14
CA GLU A 63 -10.02 5.14 -19.33
C GLU A 63 -10.31 6.35 -18.44
N LEU A 64 -9.26 6.93 -17.83
CA LEU A 64 -9.39 8.10 -16.96
C LEU A 64 -9.85 9.34 -17.73
N VAL A 65 -9.28 9.58 -18.91
CA VAL A 65 -9.70 10.65 -19.83
C VAL A 65 -11.14 10.46 -20.27
N ALA A 66 -11.57 9.24 -20.58
CA ALA A 66 -12.94 8.94 -20.99
C ALA A 66 -13.95 9.21 -19.86
N VAL A 67 -13.66 8.76 -18.63
CA VAL A 67 -14.53 8.99 -17.46
C VAL A 67 -14.62 10.47 -17.10
N ILE A 68 -13.49 11.19 -17.09
CA ILE A 68 -13.47 12.63 -16.82
C ILE A 68 -14.28 13.38 -17.89
N THR A 69 -14.07 13.04 -19.17
CA THR A 69 -14.76 13.67 -20.29
C THR A 69 -16.26 13.44 -20.22
N ALA A 70 -16.69 12.19 -20.02
CA ALA A 70 -18.10 11.85 -19.87
C ALA A 70 -18.74 12.60 -18.69
N SER A 71 -18.03 12.69 -17.55
CA SER A 71 -18.52 13.37 -16.35
C SER A 71 -18.73 14.86 -16.57
N ILE A 72 -17.75 15.56 -17.18
CA ILE A 72 -17.87 16.99 -17.49
C ILE A 72 -18.98 17.22 -18.52
N SER A 73 -19.07 16.38 -19.55
CA SER A 73 -20.14 16.46 -20.55
C SER A 73 -21.52 16.28 -19.96
N ALA A 74 -21.70 15.30 -19.08
CA ALA A 74 -22.97 15.05 -18.40
C ALA A 74 -23.35 16.23 -17.47
N TYR A 75 -22.37 16.77 -16.74
CA TYR A 75 -22.60 17.90 -15.82
C TYR A 75 -22.95 19.20 -16.54
N THR A 76 -22.24 19.50 -17.63
CA THR A 76 -22.40 20.76 -18.37
C THR A 76 -23.45 20.69 -19.48
N GLY A 77 -23.91 19.49 -19.84
CA GLY A 77 -24.73 19.25 -21.03
C GLY A 77 -24.01 19.55 -22.35
N MET A 78 -22.69 19.74 -22.33
CA MET A 78 -21.86 20.05 -23.50
C MET A 78 -21.23 18.78 -24.08
N SER A 79 -21.10 18.71 -25.40
CA SER A 79 -20.41 17.59 -26.07
C SER A 79 -18.93 17.51 -25.63
N GLY A 80 -18.41 16.28 -25.52
CA GLY A 80 -17.05 15.99 -25.02
C GLY A 80 -15.91 16.59 -25.83
N ASN A 81 -16.19 17.04 -27.05
CA ASN A 81 -15.20 17.68 -27.93
C ASN A 81 -14.97 19.17 -27.61
N LYS A 82 -15.67 19.73 -26.62
CA LYS A 82 -15.61 21.16 -26.29
C LYS A 82 -14.52 21.51 -25.27
N PHE A 83 -13.82 20.52 -24.74
CA PHE A 83 -12.71 20.69 -23.81
C PHE A 83 -11.64 19.63 -24.06
N ILE A 84 -10.39 19.95 -23.72
CA ILE A 84 -9.22 19.09 -23.97
C ILE A 84 -8.46 18.94 -22.66
N ILE A 85 -8.13 17.70 -22.31
CA ILE A 85 -7.30 17.36 -21.17
C ILE A 85 -5.83 17.43 -21.63
N THR A 86 -5.05 18.37 -21.10
CA THR A 86 -3.66 18.61 -21.54
C THR A 86 -2.63 17.78 -20.77
N SER A 87 -2.86 17.57 -19.47
CA SER A 87 -2.02 16.73 -18.63
C SER A 87 -2.79 16.24 -17.41
N ILE A 88 -2.59 14.98 -17.04
CA ILE A 88 -3.02 14.42 -15.77
C ILE A 88 -1.74 14.20 -14.95
N LYS A 89 -1.71 14.74 -13.73
CA LYS A 89 -0.54 14.65 -12.85
C LYS A 89 -1.00 14.31 -11.45
N GLU A 90 -0.50 13.20 -10.94
CA GLU A 90 -0.64 12.87 -9.52
C GLU A 90 0.25 13.80 -8.70
N SER A 91 -0.31 14.42 -7.65
CA SER A 91 0.44 15.29 -6.75
C SER A 91 0.40 14.75 -5.33
N LYS A 92 1.60 14.47 -4.77
CA LYS A 92 1.78 14.05 -3.37
C LYS A 92 1.46 15.16 -2.37
N THR A 93 1.57 16.42 -2.80
CA THR A 93 1.32 17.61 -1.97
C THR A 93 0.43 18.58 -2.73
N PRO A 94 -0.87 18.27 -2.86
CA PRO A 94 -1.76 19.12 -3.62
C PRO A 94 -1.91 20.49 -2.95
N ILE A 95 -2.09 21.53 -3.78
CA ILE A 95 -2.21 22.91 -3.31
C ILE A 95 -3.34 23.06 -2.30
N TRP A 96 -4.49 22.39 -2.50
CA TRP A 96 -5.60 22.40 -1.55
C TRP A 96 -5.21 21.82 -0.18
N GLY A 97 -4.43 20.74 -0.15
CA GLY A 97 -3.92 20.16 1.10
C GLY A 97 -2.88 21.05 1.79
N MET A 98 -2.12 21.84 1.02
CA MET A 98 -1.23 22.86 1.57
C MET A 98 -2.01 24.05 2.16
N VAL A 99 -3.04 24.52 1.45
CA VAL A 99 -3.88 25.64 1.89
C VAL A 99 -4.62 25.31 3.19
N ASP A 100 -5.16 24.09 3.33
CA ASP A 100 -5.81 23.66 4.57
C ASP A 100 -4.86 23.67 5.76
N ARG A 101 -3.64 23.16 5.59
CA ARG A 101 -2.58 23.22 6.62
C ARG A 101 -2.26 24.65 7.04
N VAL A 102 -2.18 25.57 6.08
CA VAL A 102 -1.90 26.99 6.37
C VAL A 102 -3.06 27.64 7.10
N ASN A 103 -4.32 27.39 6.70
CA ASN A 103 -5.49 27.94 7.37
C ASN A 103 -5.66 27.41 8.80
N LYS A 104 -5.26 26.17 9.07
CA LYS A 104 -5.34 25.57 10.41
C LYS A 104 -4.34 26.17 11.41
N LEU A 105 -3.27 26.80 10.92
CA LEU A 105 -2.24 27.43 11.74
C LEU A 105 -2.54 28.90 12.06
N LYS A 106 -3.64 29.45 11.52
CA LYS A 106 -4.06 30.84 11.69
C LYS A 106 -5.23 30.93 12.65
#